data_AF-A0A150PBV2-F1
#
_entry.id   AF-A0A150PBV2-F1
#
_cell.length_a   1.000
_cell.length_b   1.000
_cell.length_c   1.000
_cell.angle_alpha   90.00
_cell.angle_beta   90.00
_cell.angle_gamma   90.00
#
_symmetry.space_group_name_H-M   'P 1'
#
loop_
_entity.id
_entity.type
_entity.pdbx_description
1 polymer ?
#
loop_
_entity_poly.entity_id
_entity_poly.type
_entity_poly.pdbx_seq_one_letter_code
_entity_poly.pdbx_strand_id
1 'polypeptide(L)'
;MLARHRHSFLAFTLIFPALYGCVVSSTDTDNDVEQATGVGVTSTSSTGGDGGWGGDGGWGGGGGWGGEGGEGGEGGEGGEGGQGGGACVDDSDGNLTVAACDELNISPAQGATSQCGENRDEVPIGYGLCKHGFTLFAPGHAADLVDCLSDIPVQEACDEPPVQECMDRVYANACPDQATEICDTIEDACDATFEKATCYAQLNPFKASAKSDLVDCMNDNPDVTCKEAYDECYLEALYFEG
;
A
#
# COMPACT_ATOMS: atom_id res chain seq x y z
N MET A 1 -46.62 31.78 -17.73
CA MET A 1 -46.32 32.95 -18.59
C MET A 1 -44.83 32.93 -18.88
N LEU A 2 -44.46 32.60 -20.13
CA LEU A 2 -43.07 32.53 -20.59
C LEU A 2 -42.58 33.93 -20.98
N ALA A 3 -41.52 34.42 -20.31
CA ALA A 3 -40.77 35.57 -20.75
C ALA A 3 -39.43 35.10 -21.35
N ARG A 4 -39.38 35.07 -22.70
CA ARG A 4 -38.13 34.92 -23.47
C ARG A 4 -37.34 36.22 -23.34
N HIS A 5 -36.21 36.20 -22.66
CA HIS A 5 -35.21 37.26 -22.76
C HIS A 5 -34.08 36.81 -23.68
N ARG A 6 -34.05 37.46 -24.84
CA ARG A 6 -32.95 37.44 -25.81
C ARG A 6 -31.84 38.32 -25.25
N HIS A 7 -30.70 37.73 -24.91
CA HIS A 7 -29.48 38.50 -24.65
C HIS A 7 -28.50 38.29 -25.79
N SER A 8 -28.07 39.43 -26.31
CA SER A 8 -27.10 39.59 -27.39
C SER A 8 -25.80 38.87 -27.06
N PHE A 9 -25.35 38.04 -27.99
CA PHE A 9 -23.99 37.55 -28.05
C PHE A 9 -23.06 38.74 -28.36
N LEU A 10 -22.44 39.30 -27.32
CA LEU A 10 -21.18 40.02 -27.45
C LEU A 10 -20.06 38.98 -27.39
N ALA A 11 -19.52 38.65 -28.56
CA ALA A 11 -18.33 37.82 -28.70
C ALA A 11 -17.13 38.60 -28.13
N PHE A 12 -16.83 38.35 -26.86
CA PHE A 12 -15.57 38.74 -26.24
C PHE A 12 -14.55 37.63 -26.57
N THR A 13 -13.73 37.85 -27.59
CA THR A 13 -12.52 37.06 -27.82
C THR A 13 -11.52 37.37 -26.70
N LEU A 14 -11.68 36.69 -25.58
CA LEU A 14 -10.63 36.57 -24.56
C LEU A 14 -9.54 35.68 -25.13
N ILE A 15 -8.41 36.29 -25.47
CA ILE A 15 -7.14 35.58 -25.67
C ILE A 15 -6.69 35.19 -24.26
N PHE A 16 -7.13 34.03 -23.79
CA PHE A 16 -6.53 33.40 -22.62
C PHE A 16 -5.13 32.91 -23.03
N PRO A 17 -4.06 33.26 -22.29
CA PRO A 17 -2.80 32.54 -22.42
C PRO A 17 -3.09 31.06 -22.16
N ALA A 18 -2.50 30.20 -22.99
CA ALA A 18 -2.68 28.76 -22.99
C ALA A 18 -2.75 28.20 -21.56
N LEU A 19 -3.81 27.46 -21.29
CA LEU A 19 -3.97 26.68 -20.06
C LEU A 19 -2.74 25.79 -19.91
N TYR A 20 -1.93 26.07 -18.89
CA TYR A 20 -0.88 25.19 -18.42
C TYR A 20 -1.53 24.05 -17.61
N GLY A 21 -2.37 23.25 -18.26
CA GLY A 21 -2.77 21.97 -17.70
C GLY A 21 -1.58 21.03 -17.86
N CYS A 22 -1.00 20.59 -16.75
CA CYS A 22 0.04 19.57 -16.76
C CYS A 22 -0.62 18.24 -17.15
N VAL A 23 -0.61 17.90 -18.44
CA VAL A 23 -1.06 16.57 -18.89
C VAL A 23 0.09 15.61 -18.68
N VAL A 24 -0.06 14.69 -17.74
CA VAL A 24 0.84 13.57 -17.53
C VAL A 24 0.55 12.55 -18.62
N SER A 25 1.38 12.52 -19.66
CA SER A 25 1.30 11.48 -20.68
C SER A 25 2.00 10.24 -20.13
N SER A 26 1.25 9.29 -19.58
CA SER A 26 1.77 7.94 -19.41
C SER A 26 2.04 7.37 -20.81
N THR A 27 3.31 7.23 -21.17
CA THR A 27 3.64 6.34 -22.29
C THR A 27 3.33 4.94 -21.79
N ASP A 28 2.18 4.41 -22.19
CA ASP A 28 1.88 3.00 -22.06
C ASP A 28 2.95 2.25 -22.87
N THR A 29 3.98 1.76 -22.18
CA THR A 29 4.98 0.91 -22.78
C THR A 29 4.34 -0.47 -22.89
N ASP A 30 3.36 -0.58 -23.80
CA ASP A 30 2.69 -1.81 -24.19
C ASP A 30 3.75 -2.89 -24.39
N ASN A 31 3.96 -3.71 -23.36
CA ASN A 31 4.48 -5.05 -23.54
C ASN A 31 3.36 -5.81 -24.25
N ASP A 32 3.35 -5.71 -25.57
CA ASP A 32 2.67 -6.61 -26.49
C ASP A 32 3.08 -8.05 -26.14
N VAL A 33 2.33 -8.70 -25.24
CA VAL A 33 2.38 -10.15 -25.03
C VAL A 33 1.58 -10.82 -26.15
N GLU A 34 2.06 -10.67 -27.38
CA GLU A 34 1.90 -11.71 -28.40
C GLU A 34 3.09 -12.67 -28.30
N GLN A 35 3.09 -13.53 -27.28
CA GLN A 35 3.95 -14.72 -27.30
C GLN A 35 3.14 -15.99 -27.06
N ALA A 36 2.67 -16.51 -28.19
CA ALA A 36 2.55 -17.93 -28.54
C ALA A 36 2.01 -18.89 -27.47
N THR A 37 0.78 -19.34 -27.69
CA THR A 37 0.34 -20.70 -27.36
C THR A 37 1.35 -21.72 -27.89
N GLY A 38 2.22 -22.25 -27.03
CA GLY A 38 3.22 -23.26 -27.34
C GLY A 38 3.27 -24.34 -26.28
N VAL A 39 2.84 -25.54 -26.67
CA VAL A 39 2.79 -26.75 -25.85
C VAL A 39 4.20 -27.18 -25.39
N GLY A 40 4.36 -27.35 -24.07
CA GLY A 40 5.25 -28.35 -23.47
C GLY A 40 6.69 -27.92 -23.18
N VAL A 41 6.95 -27.51 -21.93
CA VAL A 41 8.26 -27.74 -21.27
C VAL A 41 8.02 -28.18 -19.82
N THR A 42 8.30 -29.46 -19.57
CA THR A 42 8.51 -30.03 -18.24
C THR A 42 9.94 -29.78 -17.77
N SER A 43 10.12 -29.67 -16.44
CA SER A 43 11.38 -29.72 -15.67
C SER A 43 12.06 -28.36 -15.49
N THR A 44 12.61 -27.95 -14.33
CA THR A 44 12.88 -28.60 -13.03
C THR A 44 13.41 -27.50 -12.08
N SER A 45 13.11 -27.65 -10.79
CA SER A 45 14.01 -27.36 -9.66
C SER A 45 14.79 -26.04 -9.64
N SER A 46 14.30 -25.08 -8.85
CA SER A 46 15.15 -24.12 -8.14
C SER A 46 14.96 -24.31 -6.63
N THR A 47 16.04 -24.77 -6.02
CA THR A 47 16.34 -24.94 -4.61
C THR A 47 16.14 -23.66 -3.81
N GLY A 48 15.35 -23.77 -2.74
CA GLY A 48 15.64 -23.32 -1.38
C GLY A 48 16.26 -21.94 -1.19
N GLY A 49 15.43 -20.99 -0.76
CA GLY A 49 15.83 -19.93 0.14
C GLY A 49 15.05 -20.09 1.44
N ASP A 50 15.56 -20.87 2.39
CA ASP A 50 15.03 -20.88 3.76
C ASP A 50 15.41 -19.53 4.39
N GLY A 51 14.44 -18.61 4.43
CA GLY A 51 14.53 -17.38 5.21
C GLY A 51 14.78 -17.72 6.67
N GLY A 52 15.82 -17.12 7.24
CA GLY A 52 16.29 -17.41 8.59
C GLY A 52 15.21 -17.14 9.64
N TRP A 53 15.02 -18.12 10.53
CA TRP A 53 14.22 -17.96 11.73
C TRP A 53 14.90 -16.92 12.62
N GLY A 54 14.21 -15.81 12.86
CA GLY A 54 14.60 -14.83 13.88
C GLY A 54 14.75 -15.54 15.22
N GLY A 55 15.89 -15.36 15.87
CA GLY A 55 16.27 -16.11 17.06
C GLY A 55 15.28 -15.94 18.21
N ASP A 56 14.90 -17.07 18.82
CA ASP A 56 14.18 -17.08 20.09
C ASP A 56 14.95 -16.27 21.13
N GLY A 57 14.32 -15.20 21.64
CA GLY A 57 14.82 -14.48 22.79
C GLY A 57 15.04 -15.43 23.95
N GLY A 58 16.26 -15.41 24.52
CA GLY A 58 16.65 -16.31 25.60
C GLY A 58 15.70 -16.22 26.80
N TRP A 59 15.24 -17.38 27.26
CA TRP A 59 14.53 -17.50 28.54
C TRP A 59 15.48 -17.15 29.68
N GLY A 60 15.22 -16.02 30.35
CA GLY A 60 15.91 -15.62 31.57
C GLY A 60 15.86 -16.74 32.60
N GLY A 61 17.03 -17.21 33.04
CA GLY A 61 17.16 -18.31 33.99
C GLY A 61 16.44 -18.05 35.31
N GLY A 62 15.65 -19.02 35.76
CA GLY A 62 15.08 -19.02 37.10
C GLY A 62 16.19 -19.04 38.15
N GLY A 63 16.19 -18.03 39.03
CA GLY A 63 17.15 -17.91 40.12
C GLY A 63 17.10 -19.12 41.06
N GLY A 64 18.19 -19.89 41.09
CA GLY A 64 18.43 -20.92 42.08
C GLY A 64 18.83 -20.30 43.41
N TRP A 65 18.16 -20.72 44.49
CA TRP A 65 18.58 -20.42 45.86
C TRP A 65 19.62 -21.46 46.29
N GLY A 66 20.80 -20.99 46.67
CA GLY A 66 21.73 -21.72 47.55
C GLY A 66 22.94 -22.34 46.84
N GLY A 67 24.09 -21.69 46.99
CA GLY A 67 25.40 -22.26 46.68
C GLY A 67 26.49 -21.19 46.65
N GLU A 68 27.40 -21.24 47.63
CA GLU A 68 28.67 -20.52 47.55
C GLU A 68 29.52 -21.11 46.41
N GLY A 69 30.04 -20.25 45.54
CA GLY A 69 31.19 -20.57 44.68
C GLY A 69 30.86 -20.84 43.21
N GLY A 70 30.94 -19.77 42.42
CA GLY A 70 31.06 -19.84 40.96
C GLY A 70 31.23 -18.43 40.41
N GLU A 71 32.41 -18.09 39.90
CA GLU A 71 32.63 -16.86 39.14
C GLU A 71 31.70 -16.92 37.92
N GLY A 72 30.70 -16.03 37.90
CA GLY A 72 29.74 -15.93 36.80
C GLY A 72 30.48 -15.60 35.51
N GLY A 73 30.25 -16.42 34.47
CA GLY A 73 30.80 -16.18 33.14
C GLY A 73 30.35 -14.83 32.60
N GLU A 74 31.25 -14.16 31.89
CA GLU A 74 30.98 -12.91 31.20
C GLU A 74 29.78 -13.12 30.26
N GLY A 75 28.73 -12.33 30.46
CA GLY A 75 27.55 -12.34 29.60
C GLY A 75 27.97 -12.02 28.17
N GLY A 76 27.48 -12.83 27.21
CA GLY A 76 27.75 -12.60 25.80
C GLY A 76 27.29 -11.21 25.37
N GLU A 77 28.11 -10.56 24.55
CA GLU A 77 27.74 -9.32 23.88
C GLU A 77 26.44 -9.57 23.10
N GLY A 78 25.38 -8.86 23.50
CA GLY A 78 24.11 -8.90 22.77
C GLY A 78 24.36 -8.49 21.33
N GLY A 79 23.91 -9.33 20.38
CA GLY A 79 24.05 -9.04 18.96
C GLY A 79 23.47 -7.67 18.63
N GLU A 80 24.19 -6.91 17.82
CA GLU A 80 23.69 -5.66 17.25
C GLU A 80 22.37 -5.96 16.54
N GLY A 81 21.27 -5.45 17.09
CA GLY A 81 19.96 -5.53 16.44
C GLY A 81 20.09 -4.91 15.06
N GLY A 82 19.89 -5.72 14.01
CA GLY A 82 19.94 -5.27 12.63
C GLY A 82 19.09 -4.02 12.47
N GLN A 83 19.70 -2.94 11.99
CA GLN A 83 18.98 -1.74 11.61
C GLN A 83 17.89 -2.13 10.63
N GLY A 84 16.66 -1.76 10.97
CA GLY A 84 15.43 -2.15 10.28
C GLY A 84 15.40 -1.69 8.83
N GLY A 85 15.99 -2.49 7.95
CA GLY A 85 15.50 -2.60 6.59
C GLY A 85 14.32 -3.54 6.65
N GLY A 86 13.12 -3.05 6.31
CA GLY A 86 11.97 -3.92 6.09
C GLY A 86 12.34 -5.04 5.12
N ALA A 87 11.63 -6.16 5.20
CA ALA A 87 11.77 -7.20 4.19
C ALA A 87 11.35 -6.56 2.86
N CYS A 88 12.24 -6.47 1.87
CA CYS A 88 11.87 -5.99 0.53
C CYS A 88 10.96 -7.05 -0.09
N VAL A 89 9.65 -6.82 -0.01
CA VAL A 89 8.60 -7.68 -0.56
C VAL A 89 8.44 -7.37 -2.04
N ASP A 90 8.65 -8.39 -2.89
CA ASP A 90 8.47 -8.26 -4.32
C ASP A 90 6.97 -8.10 -4.65
N ASP A 91 6.66 -7.31 -5.67
CA ASP A 91 5.29 -7.06 -6.13
C ASP A 91 4.56 -8.38 -6.48
N SER A 92 5.31 -9.39 -6.91
CA SER A 92 4.82 -10.68 -7.38
C SER A 92 4.55 -11.69 -6.26
N ASP A 93 5.02 -11.45 -5.04
CA ASP A 93 5.10 -12.44 -3.98
C ASP A 93 3.77 -12.66 -3.26
N GLY A 94 2.76 -13.19 -3.95
CA GLY A 94 1.48 -13.49 -3.32
C GLY A 94 0.50 -14.12 -4.29
N ASN A 95 -0.28 -15.09 -3.79
CA ASN A 95 -1.41 -15.67 -4.53
C ASN A 95 -2.73 -15.52 -3.77
N LEU A 96 -2.76 -14.67 -2.75
CA LEU A 96 -3.96 -14.38 -2.00
C LEU A 96 -4.95 -13.60 -2.86
N THR A 97 -6.22 -13.74 -2.52
CA THR A 97 -7.31 -13.04 -3.18
C THR A 97 -8.12 -12.31 -2.12
N VAL A 98 -9.03 -11.43 -2.54
CA VAL A 98 -9.94 -10.72 -1.63
C VAL A 98 -10.73 -11.64 -0.68
N ALA A 99 -10.90 -12.92 -1.04
CA ALA A 99 -11.54 -13.92 -0.18
C ALA A 99 -10.74 -14.21 1.11
N ALA A 100 -9.42 -13.99 1.11
CA ALA A 100 -8.59 -14.14 2.31
C ALA A 100 -9.01 -13.18 3.43
N CYS A 101 -9.56 -12.00 3.08
CA CYS A 101 -10.10 -11.05 4.05
C CYS A 101 -11.28 -11.63 4.84
N ASP A 102 -12.07 -12.54 4.25
CA ASP A 102 -13.23 -13.16 4.89
C ASP A 102 -12.83 -14.22 5.94
N GLU A 103 -11.56 -14.66 5.91
CA GLU A 103 -11.00 -15.62 6.86
C GLU A 103 -10.36 -14.95 8.09
N LEU A 104 -10.19 -13.62 8.06
CA LEU A 104 -9.60 -12.86 9.16
C LEU A 104 -10.48 -12.89 10.42
N ASN A 105 -9.84 -12.89 11.59
CA ASN A 105 -10.51 -12.75 12.89
C ASN A 105 -11.33 -11.45 13.01
N ILE A 106 -10.89 -10.40 12.32
CA ILE A 106 -11.54 -9.10 12.25
C ILE A 106 -12.66 -9.02 11.20
N SER A 107 -12.99 -10.10 10.51
CA SER A 107 -14.03 -10.06 9.47
C SER A 107 -15.45 -10.13 10.05
N PRO A 108 -16.45 -9.56 9.35
CA PRO A 108 -17.87 -9.70 9.70
C PRO A 108 -18.32 -11.16 9.82
N ALA A 109 -17.75 -12.06 9.01
CA ALA A 109 -18.08 -13.49 9.03
C ALA A 109 -17.68 -14.17 10.35
N GLN A 110 -16.65 -13.66 11.03
CA GLN A 110 -16.24 -14.11 12.36
C GLN A 110 -16.99 -13.41 13.51
N GLY A 111 -17.96 -12.53 13.18
CA GLY A 111 -18.78 -11.81 14.16
C GLY A 111 -18.17 -10.51 14.69
N ALA A 112 -17.09 -10.02 14.07
CA ALA A 112 -16.38 -8.82 14.51
C ALA A 112 -17.23 -7.53 14.42
N THR A 113 -18.17 -7.44 13.47
CA THR A 113 -19.12 -6.29 13.35
C THR A 113 -19.90 -6.04 14.63
N SER A 114 -20.19 -7.08 15.40
CA SER A 114 -20.88 -6.95 16.68
C SER A 114 -20.06 -6.21 17.74
N GLN A 115 -18.82 -5.82 17.48
CA GLN A 115 -17.98 -5.05 18.41
C GLN A 115 -17.83 -3.58 18.01
N CYS A 116 -18.19 -3.21 16.77
CA CYS A 116 -17.87 -1.89 16.22
C CYS A 116 -19.10 -0.98 16.11
N GLY A 117 -18.91 0.31 16.38
CA GLY A 117 -19.96 1.32 16.28
C GLY A 117 -20.95 1.35 17.45
N GLU A 118 -21.75 2.42 17.51
CA GLU A 118 -22.78 2.59 18.54
C GLU A 118 -23.86 1.50 18.47
N ASN A 119 -24.21 1.06 17.25
CA ASN A 119 -25.25 0.07 17.00
C ASN A 119 -24.72 -1.36 16.87
N ARG A 120 -23.40 -1.57 16.98
CA ARG A 120 -22.77 -2.90 16.88
C ARG A 120 -22.99 -3.56 15.51
N ASP A 121 -22.96 -2.75 14.45
CA ASP A 121 -23.19 -3.13 13.06
C ASP A 121 -22.19 -2.50 12.09
N GLU A 122 -21.23 -1.71 12.59
CA GLU A 122 -20.18 -1.12 11.76
C GLU A 122 -19.18 -2.19 11.32
N VAL A 123 -18.68 -2.03 10.10
CA VAL A 123 -17.67 -2.92 9.55
C VAL A 123 -16.32 -2.58 10.20
N PRO A 124 -15.56 -3.60 10.66
CA PRO A 124 -14.22 -3.38 11.21
C PRO A 124 -13.28 -2.71 10.19
N ILE A 125 -12.58 -1.66 10.61
CA ILE A 125 -11.71 -0.85 9.73
C ILE A 125 -10.66 -1.69 9.02
N GLY A 126 -10.02 -2.63 9.73
CA GLY A 126 -9.01 -3.52 9.13
C GLY A 126 -9.60 -4.47 8.07
N TYR A 127 -10.88 -4.85 8.17
CA TYR A 127 -11.53 -5.66 7.14
C TYR A 127 -11.83 -4.85 5.88
N GLY A 128 -12.34 -3.63 6.03
CA GLY A 128 -12.53 -2.69 4.92
C GLY A 128 -11.21 -2.40 4.22
N LEU A 129 -10.17 -2.11 5.01
CA LEU A 129 -8.81 -1.89 4.53
C LEU A 129 -8.26 -3.11 3.78
N CYS A 130 -8.43 -4.33 4.29
CA CYS A 130 -7.99 -5.55 3.62
C CYS A 130 -8.55 -5.63 2.20
N LYS A 131 -9.86 -5.41 2.04
CA LYS A 131 -10.53 -5.46 0.74
C LYS A 131 -10.04 -4.35 -0.18
N HIS A 132 -9.91 -3.14 0.33
CA HIS A 132 -9.40 -2.00 -0.42
C HIS A 132 -7.95 -2.21 -0.84
N GLY A 133 -7.12 -2.79 0.04
CA GLY A 133 -5.73 -3.11 -0.22
C GLY A 133 -5.52 -3.97 -1.47
N PHE A 134 -6.40 -4.95 -1.75
CA PHE A 134 -6.33 -5.71 -3.01
C PHE A 134 -6.61 -4.87 -4.27
N THR A 135 -7.30 -3.73 -4.13
CA THR A 135 -7.53 -2.78 -5.22
C THR A 135 -6.37 -1.83 -5.45
N LEU A 136 -5.51 -1.62 -4.45
CA LEU A 136 -4.39 -0.68 -4.49
C LEU A 136 -3.02 -1.36 -4.61
N PHE A 137 -2.75 -2.32 -3.75
CA PHE A 137 -1.43 -2.88 -3.56
C PHE A 137 -1.09 -3.97 -4.56
N ALA A 138 0.21 -4.11 -4.84
CA ALA A 138 0.71 -5.26 -5.58
C ALA A 138 0.44 -6.56 -4.81
N PRO A 139 0.33 -7.71 -5.49
CA PRO A 139 0.03 -9.00 -4.85
C PRO A 139 0.85 -9.31 -3.60
N GLY A 140 2.16 -9.04 -3.61
CA GLY A 140 3.01 -9.27 -2.44
C GLY A 140 2.69 -8.38 -1.24
N HIS A 141 2.49 -7.09 -1.48
CA HIS A 141 2.13 -6.11 -0.44
C HIS A 141 0.72 -6.34 0.11
N ALA A 142 -0.22 -6.75 -0.75
CA ALA A 142 -1.56 -7.15 -0.31
C ALA A 142 -1.49 -8.42 0.56
N ALA A 143 -0.61 -9.37 0.24
CA ALA A 143 -0.40 -10.55 1.07
C ALA A 143 0.25 -10.20 2.41
N ASP A 144 1.23 -9.30 2.44
CA ASP A 144 1.83 -8.80 3.68
C ASP A 144 0.79 -8.10 4.57
N LEU A 145 -0.11 -7.30 3.98
CA LEU A 145 -1.22 -6.68 4.70
C LEU A 145 -2.14 -7.74 5.35
N VAL A 146 -2.57 -8.74 4.58
CA VAL A 146 -3.46 -9.81 5.08
C VAL A 146 -2.80 -10.58 6.22
N ASP A 147 -1.52 -10.91 6.08
CA ASP A 147 -0.74 -11.61 7.11
C ASP A 147 -0.73 -10.80 8.41
N CYS A 148 -0.41 -9.51 8.35
CA CYS A 148 -0.46 -8.63 9.52
C CYS A 148 -1.85 -8.55 10.16
N LEU A 149 -2.88 -8.33 9.36
CA LEU A 149 -4.25 -8.19 9.85
C LEU A 149 -4.78 -9.49 10.47
N SER A 150 -4.22 -10.66 10.11
CA SER A 150 -4.60 -11.95 10.66
C SER A 150 -4.21 -12.12 12.13
N ASP A 151 -3.18 -11.40 12.57
CA ASP A 151 -2.69 -11.39 13.95
C ASP A 151 -3.56 -10.51 14.86
N ILE A 152 -4.38 -9.60 14.31
CA ILE A 152 -5.25 -8.73 15.10
C ILE A 152 -6.37 -9.58 15.72
N PRO A 153 -6.49 -9.60 17.07
CA PRO A 153 -7.53 -10.36 17.73
C PRO A 153 -8.89 -9.68 17.55
N VAL A 154 -9.98 -10.45 17.58
CA VAL A 154 -11.36 -9.94 17.37
C VAL A 154 -11.77 -8.84 18.34
N GLN A 155 -11.16 -8.77 19.53
CA GLN A 155 -11.42 -7.73 20.53
C GLN A 155 -10.89 -6.35 20.11
N GLU A 156 -9.89 -6.31 19.24
CA GLU A 156 -9.22 -5.10 18.73
C GLU A 156 -9.65 -4.80 17.28
N ALA A 157 -10.65 -5.51 16.76
CA ALA A 157 -11.08 -5.39 15.36
C ALA A 157 -11.52 -3.96 14.96
N CYS A 158 -11.97 -3.17 15.94
CA CYS A 158 -12.44 -1.80 15.75
C CYS A 158 -11.37 -0.75 16.10
N ASP A 159 -10.19 -1.18 16.56
CA ASP A 159 -9.13 -0.28 16.97
C ASP A 159 -8.27 0.11 15.77
N GLU A 160 -8.10 1.42 15.59
CA GLU A 160 -7.27 1.98 14.52
C GLU A 160 -5.76 1.69 14.66
N PRO A 161 -5.15 1.77 15.87
CA PRO A 161 -3.70 1.59 16.02
C PRO A 161 -3.12 0.28 15.46
N PRO A 162 -3.65 -0.93 15.74
CA PRO A 162 -3.08 -2.16 15.20
C PRO A 162 -3.23 -2.25 13.67
N VAL A 163 -4.29 -1.65 13.12
CA VAL A 163 -4.50 -1.58 11.68
C VAL A 163 -3.50 -0.62 11.02
N GLN A 164 -3.22 0.52 11.65
CA GLN A 164 -2.21 1.46 11.20
C GLN A 164 -0.80 0.83 11.25
N GLU A 165 -0.47 0.07 12.29
CA GLU A 165 0.80 -0.67 12.38
C GLU A 165 0.98 -1.64 11.20
N CYS A 166 -0.11 -2.30 10.77
CA CYS A 166 -0.09 -3.15 9.58
C CYS A 166 0.13 -2.38 8.28
N MET A 167 -0.46 -1.18 8.14
CA MET A 167 -0.18 -0.33 6.98
C MET A 167 1.26 0.16 6.98
N ASP A 168 1.77 0.63 8.12
CA ASP A 168 3.14 1.08 8.26
C ASP A 168 4.13 -0.05 7.90
N ARG A 169 3.80 -1.30 8.27
CA ARG A 169 4.57 -2.49 7.89
C ARG A 169 4.64 -2.69 6.37
N VAL A 170 3.50 -2.61 5.68
CA VAL A 170 3.45 -2.73 4.21
C VAL A 170 4.34 -1.69 3.54
N TYR A 171 4.26 -0.42 3.96
CA TYR A 171 5.11 0.64 3.41
C TYR A 171 6.58 0.46 3.76
N ALA A 172 6.91 0.01 4.97
CA ALA A 172 8.29 -0.25 5.39
C ALA A 172 8.92 -1.44 4.64
N ASN A 173 8.11 -2.40 4.21
CA ASN A 173 8.51 -3.58 3.45
C ASN A 173 8.49 -3.36 1.92
N ALA A 174 7.98 -2.21 1.46
CA ALA A 174 7.99 -1.89 0.03
C ALA A 174 9.42 -1.74 -0.49
N CYS A 175 9.74 -2.40 -1.60
CA CYS A 175 11.08 -2.31 -2.16
C CYS A 175 11.33 -0.90 -2.71
N PRO A 176 12.56 -0.38 -2.57
CA PRO A 176 12.94 0.82 -3.30
C PRO A 176 12.81 0.55 -4.80
N ASP A 177 12.44 1.59 -5.55
CA ASP A 177 12.34 1.61 -7.01
C ASP A 177 11.08 0.98 -7.66
N GLN A 178 10.13 0.44 -6.89
CA GLN A 178 8.86 -0.08 -7.43
C GLN A 178 7.98 1.00 -8.08
N ALA A 179 8.19 2.28 -7.74
CA ALA A 179 7.49 3.42 -8.33
C ALA A 179 8.40 4.36 -9.16
N THR A 180 9.64 3.94 -9.52
CA THR A 180 10.59 4.79 -10.26
C THR A 180 9.98 5.41 -11.51
N GLU A 181 9.51 4.57 -12.43
CA GLU A 181 9.03 5.01 -13.74
C GLU A 181 7.85 5.98 -13.66
N ILE A 182 6.87 5.69 -12.79
CA ILE A 182 5.68 6.55 -12.68
C ILE A 182 5.99 7.88 -12.03
N CYS A 183 6.81 7.92 -10.97
CA CYS A 183 7.16 9.18 -10.33
C CYS A 183 8.15 10.02 -11.15
N ASP A 184 9.02 9.39 -11.96
CA ASP A 184 9.82 10.08 -12.97
C ASP A 184 8.90 10.79 -13.97
N THR A 185 7.89 10.07 -14.47
CA THR A 185 6.91 10.59 -15.43
C THR A 185 6.10 11.74 -14.84
N ILE A 186 5.65 11.63 -13.59
CA ILE A 186 4.93 12.70 -12.91
C ILE A 186 5.86 13.91 -12.69
N GLU A 187 7.09 13.71 -12.21
CA GLU A 187 8.05 14.81 -12.02
C GLU A 187 8.31 15.59 -13.32
N ASP A 188 8.55 14.88 -14.43
CA ASP A 188 8.78 15.48 -15.73
C ASP A 188 7.57 16.30 -16.22
N ALA A 189 6.36 15.90 -15.85
CA ALA A 189 5.13 16.63 -16.17
C ALA A 189 4.85 17.80 -15.22
N CYS A 190 5.39 17.78 -13.99
CA CYS A 190 4.89 18.60 -12.88
C CYS A 190 5.80 19.74 -12.41
N ASP A 191 6.79 20.12 -13.22
CA ASP A 191 7.82 21.11 -12.89
C ASP A 191 8.55 20.80 -11.55
N ALA A 192 9.51 21.64 -11.17
CA ALA A 192 10.41 21.41 -10.04
C ALA A 192 9.76 21.44 -8.63
N THR A 193 8.43 21.59 -8.54
CA THR A 193 7.69 21.60 -7.27
C THR A 193 7.25 20.22 -6.80
N PHE A 194 7.35 19.20 -7.66
CA PHE A 194 6.98 17.84 -7.32
C PHE A 194 8.07 17.15 -6.48
N GLU A 195 7.70 16.58 -5.34
CA GLU A 195 8.63 15.89 -4.44
C GLU A 195 8.71 14.40 -4.78
N LYS A 196 9.59 14.07 -5.72
CA LYS A 196 9.81 12.69 -6.20
C LYS A 196 10.02 11.66 -5.08
N ALA A 197 10.78 12.00 -4.04
CA ALA A 197 11.03 11.12 -2.91
C ALA A 197 9.75 10.76 -2.14
N THR A 198 8.83 11.72 -2.02
CA THR A 198 7.51 11.52 -1.40
C THR A 198 6.65 10.59 -2.26
N CYS A 199 6.68 10.77 -3.58
CA CYS A 199 6.01 9.88 -4.53
C CYS A 199 6.48 8.43 -4.41
N TYR A 200 7.79 8.19 -4.31
CA TYR A 200 8.33 6.84 -4.10
C TYR A 200 7.85 6.21 -2.80
N ALA A 201 7.93 6.95 -1.69
CA ALA A 201 7.48 6.44 -0.40
C ALA A 201 5.99 6.05 -0.41
N GLN A 202 5.16 6.77 -1.19
CA GLN A 202 3.73 6.58 -1.26
C GLN A 202 3.30 5.51 -2.29
N LEU A 203 3.98 5.40 -3.43
CA LEU A 203 3.52 4.54 -4.52
C LEU A 203 4.29 3.23 -4.65
N ASN A 204 5.40 3.02 -3.93
CA ASN A 204 6.14 1.76 -4.01
C ASN A 204 5.24 0.53 -3.80
N PRO A 205 4.36 0.46 -2.78
CA PRO A 205 3.55 -0.75 -2.60
C PRO A 205 2.39 -0.90 -3.59
N PHE A 206 2.10 0.13 -4.41
CA PHE A 206 0.94 0.13 -5.30
C PHE A 206 1.19 -0.76 -6.52
N LYS A 207 0.16 -1.46 -7.00
CA LYS A 207 0.21 -2.16 -8.29
C LYS A 207 0.16 -1.17 -9.45
N ALA A 208 0.59 -1.63 -10.62
CA ALA A 208 0.62 -0.82 -11.84
C ALA A 208 -0.72 -0.16 -12.18
N SER A 209 -1.85 -0.88 -12.06
CA SER A 209 -3.16 -0.30 -12.38
C SER A 209 -3.56 0.84 -11.44
N ALA A 210 -3.29 0.72 -10.13
CA ALA A 210 -3.60 1.78 -9.17
C ALA A 210 -2.73 3.03 -9.40
N LYS A 211 -1.47 2.84 -9.81
CA LYS A 211 -0.59 3.93 -10.25
C LYS A 211 -1.15 4.64 -11.50
N SER A 212 -1.71 3.88 -12.45
CA SER A 212 -2.37 4.43 -13.63
C SER A 212 -3.64 5.21 -13.26
N ASP A 213 -4.51 4.64 -12.43
CA ASP A 213 -5.75 5.28 -11.97
C ASP A 213 -5.46 6.62 -11.28
N LEU A 214 -4.36 6.70 -10.50
CA LEU A 214 -3.90 7.94 -9.88
C LEU A 214 -3.49 8.99 -10.92
N VAL A 215 -2.76 8.60 -11.97
CA VAL A 215 -2.38 9.52 -13.05
C VAL A 215 -3.59 10.00 -13.85
N ASP A 216 -4.55 9.11 -14.11
CA ASP A 216 -5.81 9.47 -14.76
C ASP A 216 -6.59 10.49 -13.93
N CYS A 217 -6.69 10.26 -12.61
CA CYS A 217 -7.29 11.24 -11.70
C CYS A 217 -6.56 12.60 -11.75
N MET A 218 -5.23 12.62 -11.78
CA MET A 218 -4.47 13.88 -11.87
C MET A 218 -4.78 14.63 -13.16
N ASN A 219 -4.87 13.91 -14.28
CA ASN A 219 -5.20 14.47 -15.59
C ASN A 219 -6.63 15.03 -15.68
N ASP A 220 -7.56 14.45 -14.90
CA ASP A 220 -8.95 14.91 -14.78
C ASP A 220 -9.12 16.15 -13.88
N ASN A 221 -8.04 16.60 -13.22
CA ASN A 221 -8.00 17.80 -12.37
C ASN A 221 -7.09 18.92 -12.93
N PRO A 222 -7.33 19.43 -14.16
CA PRO A 222 -6.45 20.41 -14.80
C PRO A 222 -6.51 21.83 -14.21
N ASP A 223 -7.48 22.09 -13.33
CA ASP A 223 -7.74 23.42 -12.74
C ASP A 223 -6.91 23.71 -11.48
N VAL A 224 -6.18 22.72 -10.95
CA VAL A 224 -5.32 22.84 -9.75
C VAL A 224 -3.84 22.69 -10.11
N THR A 225 -2.95 22.94 -9.15
CA THR A 225 -1.51 22.69 -9.37
C THR A 225 -1.23 21.20 -9.45
N CYS A 226 -0.18 20.75 -10.15
CA CYS A 226 0.09 19.31 -10.21
C CYS A 226 0.30 18.68 -8.82
N LYS A 227 0.99 19.37 -7.91
CA LYS A 227 1.15 18.89 -6.53
C LYS A 227 -0.21 18.71 -5.84
N GLU A 228 -1.12 19.66 -6.00
CA GLU A 228 -2.47 19.61 -5.43
C GLU A 228 -3.29 18.47 -6.06
N ALA A 229 -3.25 18.31 -7.39
CA ALA A 229 -3.87 17.16 -8.07
C ALA A 229 -3.32 15.83 -7.56
N TYR A 230 -2.00 15.70 -7.41
CA TYR A 230 -1.36 14.50 -6.88
C TYR A 230 -1.81 14.21 -5.44
N ASP A 231 -1.76 15.22 -4.55
CA ASP A 231 -2.13 15.06 -3.14
C ASP A 231 -3.63 14.68 -3.02
N GLU A 232 -4.52 15.30 -3.79
CA GLU A 232 -5.95 14.98 -3.82
C GLU A 232 -6.22 13.56 -4.36
N CYS A 233 -5.64 13.22 -5.51
CA CYS A 233 -5.82 11.91 -6.13
C CYS A 233 -5.21 10.76 -5.33
N TYR A 234 -4.09 11.00 -4.65
CA TYR A 234 -3.52 10.02 -3.73
C TYR A 234 -4.43 9.76 -2.52
N LEU A 235 -4.99 10.83 -1.93
CA LEU A 235 -5.95 10.71 -0.83
C LEU A 235 -7.24 10.02 -1.29
N GLU A 236 -7.73 10.32 -2.50
CA GLU A 236 -8.89 9.64 -3.09
C GLU A 236 -8.61 8.15 -3.31
N ALA A 237 -7.44 7.78 -3.83
CA ALA A 237 -7.05 6.39 -4.01
C ALA A 237 -7.03 5.64 -2.67
N LEU A 238 -6.52 6.27 -1.59
CA LEU A 238 -6.49 5.65 -0.26
C LEU A 238 -7.85 5.62 0.44
N TYR A 239 -8.80 6.46 0.02
CA TYR A 239 -10.10 6.53 0.65
C TYR A 239 -10.90 5.26 0.38
N PHE A 240 -11.42 4.67 1.45
CA PHE A 240 -12.42 3.62 1.38
C PHE A 240 -13.53 3.91 2.38
N GLU A 241 -14.76 3.62 1.99
CA GLU A 241 -15.87 3.58 2.92
C GLU A 241 -15.73 2.30 3.75
N GLY A 242 -15.30 2.49 5.02
CA GLY A 242 -15.15 1.44 6.01
C GLY A 242 -16.46 0.70 6.28
#